data_AF-A0A2I1GU47-F1
#
_entry.id   AF-A0A2I1GU47-F1
#
_cell.length_a   1.000
_cell.length_b   1.000
_cell.length_c   1.000
_cell.angle_alpha   90.00
_cell.angle_beta   90.00
_cell.angle_gamma   90.00
#
_symmetry.space_group_name_H-M   'P 1'
#
loop_
_entity.id
_entity.type
_entity.pdbx_description
1 polymer ?
#
loop_
_entity_poly.entity_id
_entity_poly.type
_entity_poly.pdbx_seq_one_letter_code
_entity_poly.pdbx_strand_id
1 'polypeptide(L)'
;MTSDYWSLEIENFAVRILPGNTQHPEYIKRTTNYYKLTGLPLNATVRDITPIISHLNGRTCSFTQTSRNSIMKNAYLYVDPTHFAPDHNKAMSTPYNGSNIFIYPIPIHLKRAIRVATIRTHILIAMIKILLTTRVVEKYSKKDLLNEMKKKSQ
;
A
#
# COMPACT_ATOMS: atom_id res chain seq x y z
N MET A 1 30.25 13.87 11.75
CA MET A 1 28.80 14.09 11.53
C MET A 1 28.25 12.86 10.84
N THR A 2 27.45 12.05 11.53
CA THR A 2 26.82 10.86 10.96
C THR A 2 25.64 11.30 10.10
N SER A 3 25.86 11.37 8.79
CA SER A 3 24.82 11.62 7.80
C SER A 3 23.72 10.55 7.94
N ASP A 4 22.50 10.94 8.33
CA ASP A 4 21.34 10.06 8.46
C ASP A 4 20.84 9.64 7.06
N TYR A 5 21.48 8.61 6.49
CA TYR A 5 21.14 8.06 5.18
C TYR A 5 19.87 7.19 5.28
N TRP A 6 18.81 7.61 4.57
CA TRP A 6 17.55 6.86 4.46
C TRP A 6 17.52 5.92 3.26
N SER A 7 18.35 6.20 2.25
CA SER A 7 18.51 5.37 1.07
C SER A 7 19.94 5.42 0.55
N LEU A 8 20.29 4.37 -0.17
CA LEU A 8 21.54 4.23 -0.88
C LEU A 8 21.24 4.14 -2.38
N GLU A 9 21.89 4.95 -3.19
CA GLU A 9 21.83 4.85 -4.64
C GLU A 9 22.92 3.89 -5.11
N ILE A 10 22.51 2.85 -5.83
CA ILE A 10 23.38 1.86 -6.46
C ILE A 10 23.03 1.85 -7.94
N GLU A 11 23.88 2.49 -8.74
CA GLU A 11 23.72 2.62 -10.20
C GLU A 11 22.39 3.29 -10.64
N ASN A 12 21.41 2.47 -11.05
CA ASN A 12 20.08 2.87 -11.51
C ASN A 12 18.98 2.55 -10.46
N PHE A 13 19.38 1.96 -9.32
CA PHE A 13 18.49 1.56 -8.25
C PHE A 13 18.69 2.45 -7.02
N ALA A 14 17.61 2.76 -6.32
CA ALA A 14 17.66 3.33 -4.98
C ALA A 14 17.15 2.29 -3.98
N VAL A 15 18.04 1.85 -3.09
CA VAL A 15 17.72 0.91 -2.02
C VAL A 15 17.33 1.70 -0.79
N ARG A 16 16.17 1.38 -0.22
CA ARG A 16 15.68 2.00 1.01
C ARG A 16 16.27 1.30 2.23
N ILE A 17 16.83 2.09 3.14
CA ILE A 17 17.33 1.62 4.43
C ILE A 17 16.25 1.86 5.48
N LEU A 18 15.77 0.78 6.09
CA LEU A 18 14.71 0.82 7.09
C LEU A 18 15.08 -0.08 8.28
N PRO A 19 14.87 0.36 9.53
CA PRO A 19 15.07 -0.49 10.69
C PRO A 19 14.22 -1.76 10.62
N GLY A 20 14.73 -2.89 11.13
CA GLY A 20 13.97 -4.14 11.16
C GLY A 20 12.78 -4.11 12.14
N ASN A 21 12.88 -3.31 13.21
CA ASN A 21 11.81 -3.17 14.20
C ASN A 21 10.79 -2.09 13.77
N THR A 22 9.54 -2.52 13.55
CA THR A 22 8.44 -1.66 13.10
C THR A 22 7.96 -0.65 14.15
N GLN A 23 8.26 -0.88 15.43
CA GLN A 23 7.92 -0.01 16.55
C GLN A 23 9.02 1.01 16.83
N HIS A 24 10.18 0.88 16.19
CA HIS A 24 11.27 1.83 16.36
C HIS A 24 10.85 3.23 15.87
N PRO A 25 11.16 4.31 16.61
CA PRO A 25 10.76 5.65 16.23
C PRO A 25 11.24 6.05 14.84
N GLU A 26 12.44 5.62 14.43
CA GLU A 26 12.94 5.87 13.07
C GLU A 26 12.15 5.11 11.99
N TYR A 27 11.70 3.87 12.26
CA TYR A 27 10.86 3.14 11.32
C TYR A 27 9.57 3.91 11.06
N ILE A 28 8.93 4.36 12.15
CA ILE A 28 7.71 5.15 12.10
C ILE A 28 8.01 6.45 11.33
N LYS A 29 9.03 7.21 11.72
CA LYS A 29 9.44 8.45 11.04
C LYS A 29 9.61 8.26 9.53
N ARG A 30 10.35 7.23 9.11
CA ARG A 30 10.67 6.92 7.71
C ARG A 30 9.50 6.39 6.89
N THR A 31 8.42 5.90 7.52
CA THR A 31 7.25 5.30 6.84
C THR A 31 5.99 6.15 6.93
N THR A 32 5.99 7.18 7.78
CA THR A 32 4.79 7.92 8.19
C THR A 32 4.28 8.89 7.13
N ASN A 33 5.16 9.65 6.47
CA ASN A 33 4.78 10.61 5.44
C ASN A 33 5.39 10.24 4.10
N TYR A 34 4.54 10.13 3.08
CA TYR A 34 5.00 9.90 1.70
C TYR A 34 4.03 10.47 0.67
N TYR A 35 4.58 10.75 -0.51
CA TYR A 35 3.83 11.03 -1.73
C TYR A 35 3.78 9.75 -2.57
N LYS A 36 2.61 9.48 -3.15
CA LYS A 36 2.44 8.44 -4.17
C LYS A 36 2.52 9.12 -5.54
N LEU A 37 3.54 8.74 -6.29
CA LEU A 37 3.73 9.14 -7.68
C LEU A 37 3.08 8.08 -8.57
N THR A 38 2.25 8.50 -9.52
CA THR A 38 1.59 7.62 -10.50
C THR A 38 1.70 8.20 -11.91
N GLY A 39 1.56 7.35 -12.93
CA GLY A 39 1.72 7.78 -14.33
C GLY A 39 3.18 7.83 -14.79
N LEU A 40 4.09 7.19 -14.05
CA LEU A 40 5.50 7.11 -14.46
C LEU A 40 5.65 6.11 -15.62
N PRO A 41 6.45 6.43 -16.65
CA PRO A 41 6.84 5.47 -17.67
C PRO A 41 7.51 4.23 -17.07
N LEU A 42 7.29 3.04 -17.65
CA LEU A 42 7.87 1.78 -17.13
C LEU A 42 9.40 1.82 -17.10
N ASN A 43 10.02 2.51 -18.04
CA ASN A 43 11.47 2.69 -18.15
C ASN A 43 12.04 3.80 -17.26
N ALA A 44 11.21 4.56 -16.52
CA ALA A 44 11.69 5.71 -15.73
C ALA A 44 12.62 5.28 -14.58
N THR A 45 13.84 5.81 -14.54
CA THR A 45 14.83 5.49 -13.49
C THR A 45 14.68 6.41 -12.28
N VAL A 46 15.44 6.18 -11.22
CA VAL A 46 15.48 7.11 -10.07
C VAL A 46 15.97 8.48 -10.51
N ARG A 47 16.96 8.52 -11.41
CA ARG A 47 17.57 9.75 -11.94
C ARG A 47 16.55 10.63 -12.66
N ASP A 48 15.62 9.99 -13.37
CA ASP A 48 14.53 10.66 -14.07
C ASP A 48 13.61 11.39 -13.09
N ILE A 49 13.41 10.82 -11.90
CA ILE A 49 12.51 11.36 -10.87
C ILE A 49 13.26 12.29 -9.90
N THR A 50 14.59 12.34 -9.91
CA THR A 50 15.42 13.21 -9.05
C THR A 50 14.95 14.67 -8.98
N PRO A 51 14.49 15.32 -10.07
CA PRO A 51 13.93 16.67 -9.99
C PRO A 51 12.68 16.75 -9.10
N ILE A 52 11.79 15.75 -9.20
CA ILE A 52 10.57 15.63 -8.38
C ILE A 52 10.93 15.32 -6.93
N ILE A 53 11.91 14.44 -6.71
CA ILE A 53 12.44 14.11 -5.37
C ILE A 53 12.95 15.39 -4.70
N SER A 54 13.74 16.19 -5.41
CA SER A 54 14.32 17.42 -4.88
C SER A 54 13.26 18.48 -4.60
N HIS A 55 12.27 18.62 -5.49
CA HIS A 55 11.17 19.58 -5.33
C HIS A 55 10.28 19.28 -4.11
N LEU A 56 10.09 18.00 -3.79
CA LEU A 56 9.22 17.56 -2.69
C LEU A 56 10.00 17.24 -1.40
N ASN A 57 11.29 17.62 -1.32
CA ASN A 57 12.17 17.31 -0.19
C ASN A 57 12.21 15.79 0.15
N GLY A 58 12.12 14.96 -0.89
CA GLY A 58 12.19 13.52 -0.84
C GLY A 58 13.49 13.01 -0.23
N ARG A 59 13.38 12.12 0.76
CA ARG A 59 14.53 11.44 1.38
C ARG A 59 14.79 10.08 0.77
N THR A 60 13.74 9.39 0.34
CA THR A 60 13.84 8.07 -0.31
C THR A 60 12.70 7.88 -1.30
N CYS A 61 13.03 7.37 -2.48
CA CYS A 61 12.06 6.94 -3.48
C CYS A 61 12.10 5.42 -3.65
N SER A 62 10.94 4.77 -3.74
CA SER A 62 10.85 3.34 -3.99
C SER A 62 9.77 3.05 -5.03
N PHE A 63 10.15 2.35 -6.10
CA PHE A 63 9.20 1.89 -7.11
C PHE A 63 8.37 0.73 -6.59
N THR A 64 7.07 0.71 -6.94
CA THR A 64 6.22 -0.44 -6.69
C THR A 64 6.46 -1.52 -7.73
N GLN A 65 6.26 -2.78 -7.36
CA GLN A 65 6.20 -3.85 -8.35
C GLN A 65 5.08 -3.58 -9.36
N THR A 66 5.42 -3.64 -10.64
CA THR A 66 4.47 -3.51 -11.76
C THR A 66 4.01 -4.90 -12.21
N SER A 67 2.74 -5.04 -12.55
CA SER A 67 2.25 -6.23 -13.23
C SER A 67 2.64 -6.22 -14.72
N ARG A 68 2.64 -7.39 -15.37
CA ARG A 68 2.99 -7.52 -16.80
C ARG A 68 2.13 -6.63 -17.73
N ASN A 69 0.87 -6.40 -17.36
CA ASN A 69 -0.07 -5.63 -18.16
C ASN A 69 -0.09 -4.14 -17.80
N SER A 70 0.77 -3.71 -16.87
CA SER A 70 0.82 -2.31 -16.45
C SER A 70 1.52 -1.48 -17.52
N ILE A 71 0.87 -0.41 -17.99
CA ILE A 71 1.46 0.56 -18.95
C ILE A 71 2.29 1.65 -18.25
N MET A 72 2.14 1.76 -16.93
CA MET A 72 2.81 2.76 -16.09
C MET A 72 3.32 2.09 -14.81
N LYS A 73 4.23 2.76 -14.11
CA LYS A 73 4.64 2.37 -12.77
C LYS A 73 4.31 3.44 -11.75
N ASN A 74 4.26 3.01 -10.49
CA ASN A 74 4.06 3.90 -9.36
C ASN A 74 5.33 3.92 -8.50
N ALA A 75 5.51 5.01 -7.78
CA ALA A 75 6.59 5.14 -6.80
C ALA A 75 6.06 5.77 -5.52
N TYR A 76 6.70 5.43 -4.40
CA TYR A 76 6.49 6.07 -3.12
C TYR A 76 7.70 6.92 -2.78
N LEU A 77 7.46 8.21 -2.53
CA LEU A 77 8.47 9.17 -2.12
C LEU A 77 8.28 9.50 -0.65
N TYR A 78 9.18 9.02 0.20
CA TYR A 78 9.15 9.24 1.64
C TYR A 78 9.85 10.56 2.00
N VAL A 79 9.21 11.32 2.87
CA VAL A 79 9.64 12.65 3.28
C VAL A 79 9.73 12.70 4.80
N ASP A 80 10.69 13.48 5.30
CA ASP A 80 10.78 13.73 6.73
C ASP A 80 9.53 14.48 7.22
N PRO A 81 8.87 14.08 8.32
CA PRO A 81 7.69 14.75 8.83
C PRO A 81 7.84 16.26 9.04
N THR A 82 9.06 16.73 9.32
CA THR A 82 9.38 18.17 9.49
C THR A 82 9.25 18.99 8.21
N HIS A 83 9.42 18.36 7.05
CA HIS A 83 9.39 19.02 5.73
C HIS A 83 8.13 18.66 4.94
N PHE A 84 7.26 17.82 5.51
CA PHE A 84 6.01 17.45 4.88
C PHE A 84 4.98 18.55 5.12
N ALA A 85 4.74 19.39 4.11
CA ALA A 85 3.75 20.46 4.24
C ALA A 85 2.32 19.87 4.33
N PRO A 86 1.61 20.09 5.45
CA PRO A 86 0.31 19.48 5.72
C PRO A 86 -0.83 20.00 4.82
N ASP A 87 -0.62 21.16 4.17
CA ASP A 87 -1.62 21.81 3.31
C ASP A 87 -1.65 21.26 1.87
N HIS A 88 -0.71 20.38 1.50
CA HIS A 88 -0.81 19.63 0.27
C HIS A 88 -1.81 18.48 0.47
N ASN A 89 -3.11 18.77 0.56
CA ASN A 89 -4.15 17.77 0.33
C ASN A 89 -4.57 17.71 -1.15
N LYS A 90 -4.01 18.61 -1.98
CA LYS A 90 -4.32 18.71 -3.40
C LYS A 90 -3.33 17.84 -4.18
N ALA A 91 -3.87 16.92 -4.97
CA ALA A 91 -3.08 16.19 -5.95
C ALA A 91 -2.47 17.19 -6.94
N MET A 92 -1.18 17.02 -7.24
CA MET A 92 -0.45 17.83 -8.21
C MET A 92 -0.21 17.01 -9.48
N SER A 93 -0.29 17.64 -10.64
CA SER A 93 0.11 17.03 -11.91
C SER A 93 1.28 17.81 -12.47
N THR A 94 2.34 17.11 -12.88
CA THR A 94 3.48 17.72 -13.57
C THR A 94 3.74 16.96 -14.88
N PRO A 95 3.93 17.66 -16.00
CA PRO A 95 4.40 17.01 -17.22
C PRO A 95 5.85 16.58 -17.03
N TYR A 96 6.19 15.38 -17.49
CA TYR A 96 7.52 14.82 -17.44
C TYR A 96 7.72 13.85 -18.60
N ASN A 97 8.72 14.11 -19.44
CA ASN A 97 9.08 13.28 -20.59
C ASN A 97 7.88 12.88 -21.48
N GLY A 98 6.99 13.84 -21.76
CA GLY A 98 5.77 13.63 -22.55
C GLY A 98 4.63 12.89 -21.84
N SER A 99 4.82 12.47 -20.58
CA SER A 99 3.79 11.85 -19.73
C SER A 99 3.38 12.79 -18.60
N ASN A 100 2.14 12.69 -18.14
CA ASN A 100 1.69 13.43 -16.96
C ASN A 100 1.88 12.59 -15.71
N ILE A 101 2.72 13.06 -14.79
CA ILE A 101 2.93 12.42 -13.49
C ILE A 101 1.99 13.07 -12.49
N PHE A 102 1.22 12.22 -11.80
CA PHE A 102 0.34 12.65 -10.73
C PHE A 102 0.98 12.35 -9.37
N ILE A 103 0.97 13.35 -8.50
CA ILE A 103 1.60 13.35 -7.19
C ILE A 103 0.47 13.44 -6.16
N TYR A 104 0.29 12.36 -5.41
CA TYR A 104 -0.72 12.26 -4.36
C TYR A 104 -0.07 12.29 -2.98
N PRO A 105 -0.32 13.34 -2.19
CA PRO A 105 0.09 13.37 -0.79
C PRO A 105 -0.72 12.33 -0.01
N ILE A 106 -0.05 11.42 0.72
CA ILE A 106 -0.72 10.44 1.58
C ILE A 106 -0.36 10.73 3.04
N PRO A 107 -1.13 11.62 3.70
CA PRO A 107 -0.93 11.91 5.12
C PRO A 107 -1.34 10.73 6.00
N ILE A 108 -0.83 10.75 7.24
CA ILE A 108 -1.03 9.74 8.30
C ILE A 108 -2.51 9.41 8.53
N HIS A 109 -3.38 10.43 8.48
CA HIS A 109 -4.80 10.29 8.75
C HIS A 109 -5.50 9.38 7.71
N LEU A 110 -5.09 9.46 6.45
CA LEU A 110 -5.63 8.62 5.39
C LEU A 110 -5.19 7.15 5.55
N LYS A 111 -3.97 6.90 6.08
CA LYS A 111 -3.50 5.54 6.39
C LYS A 111 -4.31 4.89 7.50
N ARG A 112 -4.64 5.64 8.56
CA ARG A 112 -5.48 5.13 9.64
C ARG A 112 -6.87 4.76 9.10
N ALA A 113 -7.47 5.62 8.28
CA ALA A 113 -8.76 5.35 7.65
C ALA A 113 -8.73 4.09 6.76
N ILE A 114 -7.73 3.96 5.88
CA ILE A 114 -7.57 2.78 5.01
C ILE A 114 -7.38 1.51 5.84
N ARG A 115 -6.51 1.54 6.86
CA ARG A 115 -6.27 0.38 7.73
C ARG A 115 -7.54 -0.08 8.46
N VAL A 116 -8.33 0.86 8.96
CA VAL A 116 -9.62 0.57 9.61
C VAL A 116 -10.62 -0.03 8.61
N ALA A 117 -10.67 0.50 7.38
CA ALA A 117 -11.54 -0.04 6.32
C ALA A 117 -11.14 -1.47 5.93
N THR A 118 -9.85 -1.75 5.77
CA THR A 118 -9.33 -3.09 5.44
C THR A 118 -9.64 -4.11 6.56
N ILE A 119 -9.46 -3.73 7.82
CA ILE A 119 -9.81 -4.58 8.97
C ILE A 119 -11.31 -4.87 8.97
N ARG A 120 -12.17 -3.86 8.75
CA ARG A 120 -13.63 -4.04 8.64
C ARG A 120 -14.01 -5.02 7.55
N THR A 121 -13.41 -4.92 6.36
CA THR A 121 -13.68 -5.85 5.26
C THR A 121 -13.26 -7.29 5.58
N HIS A 122 -12.10 -7.50 6.22
CA HIS A 122 -11.66 -8.85 6.60
C HIS A 122 -12.56 -9.48 7.66
N ILE A 123 -13.00 -8.71 8.66
CA ILE A 123 -13.95 -9.18 9.69
C ILE A 123 -15.27 -9.58 9.02
N LEU A 124 -15.81 -8.76 8.11
CA LEU A 124 -17.04 -9.07 7.40
C LEU A 124 -16.93 -10.36 6.57
N ILE A 125 -15.84 -10.53 5.83
CA ILE A 125 -15.58 -11.76 5.05
C ILE A 125 -15.48 -12.98 5.97
N ALA A 126 -14.81 -12.87 7.12
CA ALA A 126 -14.71 -13.96 8.10
C ALA A 126 -16.09 -14.33 8.66
N MET A 127 -16.93 -13.36 9.01
CA MET A 127 -18.29 -13.60 9.50
C MET A 127 -19.15 -14.29 8.44
N ILE A 128 -19.11 -13.85 7.19
CA ILE A 128 -19.85 -14.48 6.07
C ILE A 128 -19.40 -15.94 5.88
N LYS A 129 -18.09 -16.22 5.93
CA LYS A 129 -17.57 -17.60 5.84
C LYS A 129 -18.09 -18.48 6.97
N ILE A 130 -18.05 -18.01 8.22
CA ILE A 130 -18.58 -18.74 9.38
C ILE A 130 -20.07 -19.06 9.18
N LEU A 131 -20.87 -18.07 8.77
CA LEU A 131 -22.31 -18.22 8.59
C LEU A 131 -22.67 -19.18 7.45
N LEU A 132 -21.88 -19.20 6.37
CA LEU A 132 -22.04 -20.16 5.28
C LEU A 132 -21.68 -21.57 5.74
N THR A 133 -20.62 -21.71 6.53
CA THR A 133 -20.16 -23.02 7.02
C THR A 133 -21.19 -23.64 7.97
N THR A 134 -21.75 -22.85 8.90
CA THR A 134 -22.80 -23.32 9.81
C THR A 134 -24.08 -23.71 9.06
N ARG A 135 -24.52 -22.90 8.08
CA ARG A 135 -25.68 -23.24 7.23
C ARG A 135 -25.49 -24.52 6.41
N VAL A 136 -24.28 -24.76 5.91
CA VAL A 136 -23.96 -26.00 5.21
C VAL A 136 -24.04 -27.19 6.16
N VAL A 137 -23.42 -27.11 7.34
CA VAL A 137 -23.46 -28.17 8.36
C VAL A 137 -24.89 -28.50 8.79
N GLU A 138 -25.72 -27.49 9.06
CA GLU A 138 -27.14 -27.69 9.41
C GLU A 138 -27.92 -28.38 8.28
N LYS A 139 -27.64 -28.01 7.02
CA LYS A 139 -28.31 -28.62 5.86
C LYS A 139 -27.91 -30.08 5.66
N TYR A 140 -26.64 -30.43 5.92
CA TYR A 140 -26.18 -31.83 5.89
C TYR A 140 -26.80 -32.64 7.04
N SER A 141 -26.75 -32.14 8.27
CA SER A 141 -27.35 -32.81 9.44
C SER A 141 -28.85 -33.09 9.27
N LYS A 142 -29.62 -32.14 8.72
CA LYS A 142 -31.05 -32.36 8.41
C LYS A 142 -31.29 -33.40 7.32
N LYS A 143 -30.42 -33.49 6.31
CA LYS A 143 -30.50 -34.51 5.26
C LYS A 143 -30.22 -35.90 5.81
N ASP A 144 -29.25 -36.03 6.70
CA ASP A 144 -28.88 -37.32 7.30
C ASP A 144 -29.99 -37.86 8.19
N LEU A 145 -30.60 -37.00 9.02
CA LEU A 145 -31.78 -37.34 9.82
C LEU A 145 -32.98 -37.76 8.94
N LEU A 146 -33.23 -37.05 7.84
CA LEU A 146 -34.31 -37.40 6.92
C LEU A 146 -34.08 -38.75 6.23
N ASN A 147 -32.83 -39.08 5.91
CA ASN A 147 -32.46 -40.36 5.32
C ASN A 147 -32.62 -41.53 6.31
N GLU A 148 -32.31 -41.34 7.59
CA GLU A 148 -32.57 -42.34 8.63
C GLU A 148 -34.06 -42.57 8.88
N MET A 149 -34.86 -41.50 8.92
CA MET A 149 -36.31 -41.61 9.09
C MET A 149 -36.97 -42.39 7.95
N LYS A 150 -36.52 -42.19 6.71
CA LYS A 150 -37.02 -42.94 5.54
C LYS A 150 -36.66 -44.43 5.59
N LYS A 151 -35.47 -44.78 6.08
CA LYS A 151 -35.04 -46.19 6.23
C LYS A 151 -35.84 -46.97 7.27
N LYS A 152 -36.40 -46.31 8.29
CA LYS A 152 -37.21 -46.95 9.34
C LYS A 152 -38.70 -47.12 8.97
N SER A 153 -39.12 -46.61 7.81
CA SER A 153 -40.52 -46.66 7.34
C SER A 153 -40.76 -47.70 6.23
N GLN A 154 -39.76 -48.53 5.91
CA GLN A 154 -39.84 -49.72 5.06
C GLN A 154 -39.62 -50.96 5.93
#